data_AF-H3RCI3-F1
#
_entry.id   AF-H3RCI3-F1
#
_cell.length_a   1.000
_cell.length_b   1.000
_cell.length_c   1.000
_cell.angle_alpha   90.00
_cell.angle_beta   90.00
_cell.angle_gamma   90.00
#
_symmetry.space_group_name_H-M   'P 1'
#
loop_
_entity.id
_entity.type
_entity.pdbx_description
1 polymer ?
#
loop_
_entity_poly.entity_id
_entity_poly.type
_entity_poly.pdbx_seq_one_letter_code
_entity_poly.pdbx_strand_id
1 'polypeptide(L)'
;MMNKIIVTGTLALLFLTGCAENKNTHLIKAENGSSLTVNTIFAPTDMNNNTYADVKLRQVTPARAGTGMGIAVLSAVLGGGISTGSFDKNNYKGSDIDSMPEPTAAYFTPKADVKIQQWLNKNGGGYAYTQPLFIAASKWSLVYTDMSSGNNNYDLTYRVLFYKRPEGGTILSPYVVAECEPAHVTAPLNDWTANHYAKVTQVTQKMMDACLLELDNQLPRLLKK
;
A
#
# COMPACT_ATOMS: atom_id res chain seq x y z
N MET A 1 45.92 -60.76 14.04
CA MET A 1 44.49 -60.42 13.86
C MET A 1 44.37 -58.91 13.80
N MET A 2 43.96 -58.36 12.65
CA MET A 2 43.88 -56.92 12.38
C MET A 2 42.49 -56.40 12.75
N ASN A 3 42.41 -55.51 13.73
CA ASN A 3 41.17 -54.90 14.18
C ASN A 3 40.92 -53.61 13.38
N LYS A 4 39.95 -53.62 12.46
CA LYS A 4 39.52 -52.42 11.72
C LYS A 4 38.43 -51.71 12.51
N ILE A 5 38.72 -50.51 13.01
CA ILE A 5 37.73 -49.61 13.61
C ILE A 5 37.15 -48.77 12.47
N ILE A 6 35.85 -48.92 12.21
CA ILE A 6 35.09 -48.08 11.29
C ILE A 6 34.54 -46.91 12.10
N VAL A 7 35.03 -45.70 11.83
CA VAL A 7 34.49 -44.45 12.38
C VAL A 7 33.41 -43.96 11.43
N THR A 8 32.15 -44.18 11.78
CA THR A 8 30.99 -43.58 11.10
C THR A 8 30.87 -42.11 11.51
N GLY A 9 31.19 -41.20 10.59
CA GLY A 9 30.97 -39.77 10.75
C GLY A 9 29.49 -39.42 10.55
N THR A 10 28.86 -38.90 11.60
CA THR A 10 27.52 -38.29 11.53
C THR A 10 27.60 -36.94 10.82
N LEU A 11 27.03 -36.88 9.62
CA LEU A 11 26.82 -35.67 8.85
C LEU A 11 25.69 -34.86 9.51
N ALA A 12 26.02 -33.82 10.27
CA ALA A 12 25.04 -32.89 10.80
C ALA A 12 24.52 -31.99 9.67
N LEU A 13 23.35 -32.32 9.14
CA LEU A 13 22.58 -31.45 8.26
C LEU A 13 22.10 -30.24 9.08
N LEU A 14 22.78 -29.11 8.94
CA LEU A 14 22.28 -27.81 9.37
C LEU A 14 21.06 -27.48 8.52
N PHE A 15 19.87 -27.75 9.04
CA PHE A 15 18.63 -27.21 8.51
C PHE A 15 18.67 -25.69 8.69
N LEU A 16 19.02 -24.98 7.62
CA LEU A 16 18.75 -23.55 7.49
C LEU A 16 17.23 -23.38 7.45
N THR A 17 16.60 -23.30 8.63
CA THR A 17 15.26 -22.75 8.76
C THR A 17 15.35 -21.27 8.42
N GLY A 18 15.30 -20.95 7.13
CA GLY A 18 15.03 -19.61 6.66
C GLY A 18 13.62 -19.26 7.13
N CYS A 19 13.52 -18.67 8.33
CA CYS A 19 12.32 -17.97 8.73
C CYS A 19 12.03 -16.96 7.63
N ALA A 20 10.92 -17.15 6.90
CA ALA A 20 10.39 -16.13 6.02
C ALA A 20 10.07 -14.93 6.93
N GLU A 21 11.05 -14.03 7.07
CA GLU A 21 10.90 -12.78 7.79
C GLU A 21 9.68 -12.08 7.19
N ASN A 22 8.72 -11.76 8.05
CA ASN A 22 7.53 -11.03 7.64
C ASN A 22 8.00 -9.63 7.21
N LYS A 23 8.27 -9.46 5.90
CA LYS A 23 8.88 -8.26 5.26
C LYS A 23 8.10 -6.95 5.47
N ASN A 24 7.02 -7.01 6.24
CA ASN A 24 6.09 -5.94 6.49
C ASN A 24 6.40 -5.18 7.80
N THR A 25 7.27 -5.71 8.67
CA THR A 25 7.75 -4.99 9.86
C THR A 25 9.25 -5.10 9.96
N HIS A 26 9.93 -3.96 10.06
CA HIS A 26 11.39 -3.93 10.17
C HIS A 26 11.88 -2.69 10.91
N LEU A 27 13.08 -2.79 11.46
CA LEU A 27 13.74 -1.71 12.17
C LEU A 27 14.71 -0.98 11.24
N ILE A 28 14.49 0.30 11.03
CA ILE A 28 15.45 1.18 10.36
C ILE A 28 16.41 1.72 11.41
N LYS A 29 17.71 1.56 11.17
CA LYS A 29 18.78 2.10 12.01
C LYS A 29 19.56 3.16 11.27
N ALA A 30 19.80 4.28 11.93
CA ALA A 30 20.68 5.35 11.51
C ALA A 30 22.10 5.14 12.07
N GLU A 31 23.10 5.71 11.40
CA GLU A 31 24.51 5.66 11.82
C GLU A 31 24.74 6.38 13.15
N ASN A 32 23.94 7.43 13.42
CA ASN A 32 23.97 8.18 14.66
C ASN A 32 23.32 7.45 15.85
N GLY A 33 22.91 6.19 15.68
CA GLY A 33 22.24 5.37 16.70
C GLY A 33 20.72 5.54 16.79
N SER A 34 20.12 6.48 16.04
CA SER A 34 18.66 6.62 15.99
C SER A 34 18.03 5.39 15.35
N SER A 35 16.80 5.06 15.75
CA SER A 35 16.08 3.94 15.15
C SER A 35 14.58 4.12 15.16
N LEU A 36 13.90 3.51 14.19
CA LEU A 36 12.45 3.56 14.02
C LEU A 36 11.95 2.22 13.46
N THR A 37 10.95 1.63 14.10
CA THR A 37 10.21 0.51 13.52
C THR A 37 9.24 1.03 12.46
N VAL A 38 9.28 0.44 11.27
CA VAL A 38 8.35 0.70 10.17
C VAL A 38 7.49 -0.53 9.94
N ASN A 39 6.20 -0.29 9.76
CA ASN A 39 5.20 -1.31 9.46
C ASN A 39 4.50 -0.98 8.14
N THR A 40 4.67 -1.80 7.11
CA THR A 40 3.88 -1.72 5.89
C THR A 40 2.67 -2.63 6.00
N ILE A 41 1.49 -2.03 5.91
CA ILE A 41 0.22 -2.73 6.10
C ILE A 41 -0.81 -2.30 5.06
N PHE A 42 -1.97 -2.95 5.10
CA PHE A 42 -3.18 -2.43 4.49
C PHE A 42 -3.89 -1.48 5.46
N ALA A 43 -4.43 -0.37 4.95
CA ALA A 43 -5.10 0.63 5.75
C ALA A 43 -6.31 0.02 6.49
N PRO A 44 -6.43 0.23 7.81
CA PRO A 44 -7.60 -0.22 8.54
C PRO A 44 -8.81 0.60 8.09
N THR A 45 -9.99 -0.01 8.15
CA THR A 45 -11.22 0.54 7.57
C THR A 45 -11.61 1.90 8.15
N ASP A 46 -11.39 2.10 9.45
CA ASP A 46 -11.66 3.36 10.16
C ASP A 46 -10.77 4.51 9.70
N MET A 47 -9.58 4.21 9.16
CA MET A 47 -8.67 5.19 8.54
C MET A 47 -8.82 5.26 7.02
N ASN A 48 -9.74 4.48 6.45
CA ASN A 48 -9.94 4.36 5.01
C ASN A 48 -11.39 4.61 4.60
N ASN A 49 -12.01 5.67 5.15
CA ASN A 49 -13.39 6.08 4.83
C ASN A 49 -14.42 4.94 4.99
N ASN A 50 -14.22 4.06 5.98
CA ASN A 50 -15.02 2.85 6.22
C ASN A 50 -15.03 1.86 5.04
N THR A 51 -13.96 1.82 4.25
CA THR A 51 -13.76 0.88 3.15
C THR A 51 -12.52 0.02 3.38
N TYR A 52 -12.55 -1.24 2.92
CA TYR A 52 -11.37 -2.10 2.94
C TYR A 52 -10.33 -1.57 1.94
N ALA A 53 -9.06 -1.73 2.30
CA ALA A 53 -7.99 -1.40 1.39
C ALA A 53 -7.96 -2.34 0.17
N ASP A 54 -7.54 -1.80 -0.97
CA ASP A 54 -7.37 -2.57 -2.20
C ASP A 54 -6.09 -3.44 -2.08
N VAL A 55 -6.24 -4.76 -1.84
CA VAL A 55 -5.11 -5.71 -1.72
C VAL A 55 -4.56 -6.16 -3.09
N LYS A 56 -5.33 -5.89 -4.14
CA LYS A 56 -5.03 -6.10 -5.57
C LYS A 56 -5.59 -4.91 -6.34
N LEU A 57 -5.20 -4.77 -7.60
CA LEU A 57 -5.81 -3.76 -8.46
C LEU A 57 -7.30 -4.04 -8.60
N ARG A 58 -8.15 -3.12 -8.12
CA ARG A 58 -9.60 -3.21 -8.26
C ARG A 58 -10.06 -2.52 -9.54
N GLN A 59 -10.79 -3.24 -10.39
CA GLN A 59 -11.42 -2.67 -11.58
C GLN A 59 -12.94 -2.51 -11.35
N VAL A 60 -13.44 -1.29 -11.48
CA VAL A 60 -14.87 -0.97 -11.38
C VAL A 60 -15.43 -0.73 -12.77
N THR A 61 -16.34 -1.59 -13.24
CA THR A 61 -16.98 -1.48 -14.56
C THR A 61 -18.39 -0.85 -14.48
N PRO A 62 -18.86 -0.16 -15.53
CA PRO A 62 -20.23 0.33 -15.59
C PRO A 62 -21.24 -0.82 -15.66
N ALA A 63 -22.36 -0.73 -14.92
CA ALA A 63 -23.40 -1.78 -14.88
C ALA A 63 -24.14 -2.05 -16.20
N ARG A 64 -23.89 -1.27 -17.26
CA ARG A 64 -24.43 -1.50 -18.61
C ARG A 64 -23.55 -2.39 -19.49
N ALA A 65 -22.39 -2.85 -19.01
CA ALA A 65 -21.56 -3.83 -19.69
C ALA A 65 -22.25 -5.21 -19.62
N GLY A 66 -23.14 -5.46 -20.59
CA GLY A 66 -23.92 -6.68 -20.68
C GLY A 66 -23.06 -7.95 -20.68
N THR A 67 -23.61 -8.98 -20.01
CA THR A 67 -23.21 -10.39 -20.11
C THR A 67 -21.74 -10.71 -19.80
N GLY A 68 -21.39 -10.82 -18.53
CA GLY A 68 -20.27 -11.69 -18.12
C GLY A 68 -19.56 -11.35 -16.82
N MET A 69 -19.19 -10.09 -16.59
CA MET A 69 -18.36 -9.71 -15.44
C MET A 69 -18.66 -8.26 -15.02
N GLY A 70 -19.52 -8.07 -14.01
CA GLY A 70 -19.73 -6.76 -13.40
C GLY A 70 -21.14 -6.52 -12.88
N ILE A 71 -21.41 -6.89 -11.63
CA ILE A 71 -22.52 -6.30 -10.87
C ILE A 71 -22.00 -5.89 -9.50
N ALA A 72 -21.98 -4.57 -9.25
CA ALA A 72 -22.33 -3.96 -7.98
C ALA A 72 -22.60 -2.45 -8.13
N VAL A 73 -23.42 -2.06 -9.11
CA VAL A 73 -24.12 -0.76 -9.04
C VAL A 73 -25.59 -1.12 -8.85
N LEU A 74 -26.14 -0.81 -7.67
CA LEU A 74 -27.57 -0.66 -7.32
C LEU A 74 -27.89 -1.24 -5.94
N SER A 75 -27.49 -0.53 -4.89
CA SER A 75 -28.22 -0.57 -3.61
C SER A 75 -28.67 0.81 -3.12
N ALA A 76 -28.32 1.90 -3.82
CA ALA A 76 -28.69 3.27 -3.43
C ALA A 76 -29.83 3.91 -4.25
N VAL A 77 -30.33 3.27 -5.32
CA VAL A 77 -31.30 3.90 -6.25
C VAL A 77 -32.76 3.53 -5.94
N LEU A 78 -33.03 2.56 -5.07
CA LEU A 78 -34.41 2.09 -4.80
C LEU A 78 -35.06 2.69 -3.55
N GLY A 79 -34.53 3.81 -3.02
CA GLY A 79 -34.97 4.37 -1.74
C GLY A 79 -34.86 5.88 -1.60
N GLY A 80 -35.28 6.64 -2.62
CA GLY A 80 -35.63 8.06 -2.45
C GLY A 80 -34.56 9.09 -2.82
N GLY A 81 -34.98 10.07 -3.63
CA GLY A 81 -34.38 11.41 -3.72
C GLY A 81 -33.01 11.49 -4.39
N ILE A 82 -32.98 11.81 -5.68
CA ILE A 82 -31.77 12.22 -6.39
C ILE A 82 -31.30 13.56 -5.80
N SER A 83 -30.35 13.53 -4.87
CA SER A 83 -29.44 14.65 -4.65
C SER A 83 -28.23 14.44 -5.56
N THR A 84 -27.97 15.40 -6.44
CA THR A 84 -26.90 15.37 -7.44
C THR A 84 -25.51 15.69 -6.84
N GLY A 85 -25.27 15.29 -5.58
CA GLY A 85 -24.01 15.49 -4.89
C GLY A 85 -23.70 14.33 -3.95
N SER A 86 -22.52 13.73 -4.11
CA SER A 86 -21.89 12.76 -3.20
C SER A 86 -22.06 11.24 -3.47
N PHE A 87 -22.22 10.82 -4.73
CA PHE A 87 -21.92 9.43 -5.09
C PHE A 87 -20.47 9.31 -5.57
N ASP A 88 -19.55 9.00 -4.64
CA ASP A 88 -18.15 8.75 -4.99
C ASP A 88 -17.97 7.33 -5.55
N LYS A 89 -17.89 7.23 -6.88
CA LYS A 89 -17.67 5.99 -7.63
C LYS A 89 -16.41 5.23 -7.20
N ASN A 90 -15.46 5.91 -6.57
CA ASN A 90 -14.25 5.30 -6.07
C ASN A 90 -14.49 4.27 -4.95
N ASN A 91 -15.61 4.40 -4.23
CA ASN A 91 -16.01 3.51 -3.15
C ASN A 91 -16.83 2.30 -3.64
N TYR A 92 -17.07 2.17 -4.95
CA TYR A 92 -17.83 1.06 -5.50
C TYR A 92 -17.05 -0.25 -5.43
N LYS A 93 -17.78 -1.34 -5.15
CA LYS A 93 -17.19 -2.69 -5.26
C LYS A 93 -16.86 -2.95 -6.74
N GLY A 94 -15.66 -3.43 -6.98
CA GLY A 94 -15.16 -3.83 -8.29
C GLY A 94 -14.70 -5.28 -8.27
N SER A 95 -14.07 -5.72 -9.36
CA SER A 95 -13.40 -7.01 -9.44
C SER A 95 -11.91 -6.85 -9.21
N ASP A 96 -11.32 -7.75 -8.42
CA ASP A 96 -9.87 -7.81 -8.24
C ASP A 96 -9.21 -8.41 -9.48
N ILE A 97 -8.07 -7.85 -9.86
CA ILE A 97 -7.21 -8.39 -10.91
C ILE A 97 -6.11 -9.22 -10.25
N ASP A 98 -6.27 -10.55 -10.24
CA ASP A 98 -5.39 -11.49 -9.51
C ASP A 98 -3.90 -11.37 -9.85
N SER A 99 -3.57 -11.00 -11.09
CA SER A 99 -2.19 -10.82 -11.54
C SER A 99 -1.53 -9.54 -11.05
N MET A 100 -2.27 -8.66 -10.37
CA MET A 100 -1.83 -7.33 -9.95
C MET A 100 -2.00 -7.18 -8.43
N PRO A 101 -1.07 -7.72 -7.62
CA PRO A 101 -1.04 -7.46 -6.18
C PRO A 101 -0.64 -6.01 -5.88
N GLU A 102 -1.15 -5.46 -4.78
CA GLU A 102 -0.86 -4.08 -4.38
C GLU A 102 0.67 -3.84 -4.22
N PRO A 103 1.24 -2.79 -4.85
CA PRO A 103 2.68 -2.65 -4.98
C PRO A 103 3.40 -1.91 -3.84
N THR A 104 2.73 -1.38 -2.81
CA THR A 104 3.33 -0.53 -1.77
C THR A 104 4.45 -1.24 -1.02
N ALA A 105 4.24 -2.50 -0.62
CA ALA A 105 5.26 -3.28 0.09
C ALA A 105 6.47 -3.60 -0.80
N ALA A 106 6.24 -3.92 -2.07
CA ALA A 106 7.29 -4.36 -2.99
C ALA A 106 8.08 -3.19 -3.62
N TYR A 107 7.46 -2.03 -3.81
CA TYR A 107 8.05 -0.91 -4.55
C TYR A 107 8.26 0.35 -3.69
N PHE A 108 7.23 0.80 -2.97
CA PHE A 108 7.29 2.06 -2.22
C PHE A 108 8.13 1.93 -0.94
N THR A 109 7.86 0.89 -0.14
CA THR A 109 8.46 0.72 1.19
C THR A 109 9.99 0.71 1.16
N PRO A 110 10.66 -0.06 0.29
CA PRO A 110 12.13 -0.07 0.27
C PRO A 110 12.75 1.29 -0.04
N LYS A 111 12.05 2.14 -0.82
CA LYS A 111 12.50 3.51 -1.12
C LYS A 111 12.17 4.49 0.01
N ALA A 112 11.03 4.31 0.66
CA ALA A 112 10.65 5.06 1.86
C ALA A 112 11.66 4.83 2.98
N ASP A 113 12.15 3.61 3.15
CA ASP A 113 13.16 3.27 4.14
C ASP A 113 14.44 4.09 3.99
N VAL A 114 14.91 4.27 2.75
CA VAL A 114 16.08 5.11 2.45
C VAL A 114 15.84 6.56 2.88
N LYS A 115 14.66 7.11 2.59
CA LYS A 115 14.29 8.48 2.98
C LYS A 115 14.19 8.64 4.51
N ILE A 116 13.56 7.68 5.17
CA ILE A 116 13.44 7.65 6.63
C ILE A 116 14.82 7.55 7.27
N GLN A 117 15.70 6.67 6.79
CA GLN A 117 17.06 6.53 7.30
C GLN A 117 17.86 7.83 7.12
N GLN A 118 17.78 8.47 5.95
CA GLN A 118 18.40 9.77 5.69
C GLN A 118 17.92 10.84 6.66
N TRP A 119 16.61 10.90 6.90
CA TRP A 119 16.03 11.83 7.87
C TRP A 119 16.51 11.55 9.30
N LEU A 120 16.55 10.27 9.72
CA LEU A 120 17.03 9.86 11.04
C LEU A 120 18.51 10.20 11.24
N ASN A 121 19.36 9.99 10.23
CA ASN A 121 20.76 10.38 10.26
C ASN A 121 20.91 11.89 10.50
N LYS A 122 20.09 12.71 9.82
CA LYS A 122 20.15 14.17 9.90
C LYS A 122 19.52 14.76 11.17
N ASN A 123 18.39 14.21 11.62
CA ASN A 123 17.53 14.85 12.62
C ASN A 123 17.30 14.01 13.89
N GLY A 124 17.59 12.70 13.85
CA GLY A 124 17.27 11.77 14.92
C GLY A 124 18.11 11.98 16.19
N GLY A 125 19.39 12.32 16.05
CA GLY A 125 20.27 12.64 17.20
C GLY A 125 20.39 11.50 18.22
N GLY A 126 20.45 10.25 17.75
CA GLY A 126 20.55 9.05 18.58
C GLY A 126 19.24 8.58 19.21
N TYR A 127 18.11 9.22 18.89
CA TYR A 127 16.82 8.88 19.50
C TYR A 127 16.25 7.57 18.94
N ALA A 128 15.90 6.64 19.84
CA ALA A 128 15.19 5.42 19.49
C ALA A 128 13.68 5.63 19.64
N TYR A 129 12.98 5.76 18.51
CA TYR A 129 11.53 5.91 18.48
C TYR A 129 10.86 4.62 18.94
N THR A 130 9.92 4.76 19.87
CA THR A 130 9.22 3.62 20.49
C THR A 130 7.90 3.30 19.81
N GLN A 131 7.27 4.29 19.18
CA GLN A 131 6.06 4.07 18.39
C GLN A 131 6.43 3.74 16.93
N PRO A 132 5.81 2.73 16.31
CA PRO A 132 6.08 2.43 14.91
C PRO A 132 5.46 3.47 13.97
N LEU A 133 6.12 3.71 12.85
CA LEU A 133 5.55 4.40 11.70
C LEU A 133 4.87 3.37 10.79
N PHE A 134 3.60 3.60 10.48
CA PHE A 134 2.85 2.79 9.55
C PHE A 134 2.85 3.41 8.16
N ILE A 135 3.14 2.60 7.15
CA ILE A 135 2.93 2.88 5.73
C ILE A 135 1.76 2.00 5.30
N ALA A 136 0.60 2.60 5.07
CA ALA A 136 -0.64 1.86 4.86
C ALA A 136 -1.18 2.05 3.44
N ALA A 137 -1.11 0.99 2.64
CA ALA A 137 -1.75 0.96 1.33
C ALA A 137 -3.28 1.04 1.49
N SER A 138 -3.93 1.97 0.80
CA SER A 138 -5.35 2.26 0.99
C SER A 138 -6.19 2.03 -0.25
N LYS A 139 -5.80 2.61 -1.39
CA LYS A 139 -6.60 2.53 -2.60
C LYS A 139 -5.70 2.33 -3.80
N TRP A 140 -6.10 1.41 -4.68
CA TRP A 140 -5.45 1.18 -5.95
C TRP A 140 -6.44 0.57 -6.93
N SER A 141 -6.93 1.41 -7.83
CA SER A 141 -8.11 1.07 -8.63
C SER A 141 -8.12 1.67 -10.02
N LEU A 142 -8.73 0.96 -10.97
CA LEU A 142 -9.19 1.46 -12.25
C LEU A 142 -10.71 1.65 -12.20
N VAL A 143 -11.17 2.88 -12.31
CA VAL A 143 -12.61 3.21 -12.26
C VAL A 143 -13.03 3.92 -13.53
N TYR A 144 -14.09 3.48 -14.18
CA TYR A 144 -14.60 4.12 -15.40
C TYR A 144 -14.83 5.63 -15.21
N THR A 145 -14.57 6.46 -16.23
CA THR A 145 -14.71 7.92 -16.12
C THR A 145 -16.17 8.35 -16.02
N ASP A 146 -17.02 7.84 -16.92
CA ASP A 146 -18.45 8.12 -16.99
C ASP A 146 -19.24 6.96 -17.61
N MET A 147 -20.58 7.07 -17.60
CA MET A 147 -21.50 6.03 -18.09
C MET A 147 -21.91 6.21 -19.57
N SER A 148 -21.25 7.09 -20.32
CA SER A 148 -21.63 7.36 -21.71
C SER A 148 -21.30 6.17 -22.62
N SER A 149 -22.21 5.86 -23.56
CA SER A 149 -22.00 4.80 -24.53
C SER A 149 -20.84 5.16 -25.45
N GLY A 150 -19.77 4.36 -25.44
CA GLY A 150 -18.59 4.56 -26.26
C GLY A 150 -17.40 5.17 -25.52
N ASN A 151 -17.59 5.69 -24.30
CA ASN A 151 -16.46 6.02 -23.45
C ASN A 151 -15.94 4.74 -22.75
N ASN A 152 -14.69 4.41 -23.01
CA ASN A 152 -13.99 3.28 -22.39
C ASN A 152 -12.80 3.75 -21.55
N ASN A 153 -12.79 5.01 -21.11
CA ASN A 153 -11.74 5.56 -20.27
C ASN A 153 -11.93 5.17 -18.82
N TYR A 154 -10.80 4.93 -18.16
CA TYR A 154 -10.71 4.59 -16.75
C TYR A 154 -9.65 5.49 -16.10
N ASP A 155 -9.97 5.89 -14.87
CA ASP A 155 -9.12 6.65 -13.97
C ASP A 155 -8.34 5.66 -13.09
N LEU A 156 -7.01 5.68 -13.23
CA LEU A 156 -6.12 5.00 -12.29
C LEU A 156 -5.93 5.88 -11.07
N THR A 157 -6.27 5.36 -9.89
CA THR A 157 -6.07 6.04 -8.60
C THR A 157 -5.15 5.23 -7.70
N TYR A 158 -4.33 5.91 -6.91
CA TYR A 158 -3.47 5.34 -5.88
C TYR A 158 -3.52 6.21 -4.62
N ARG A 159 -3.66 5.61 -3.45
CA ARG A 159 -3.61 6.29 -2.14
C ARG A 159 -2.85 5.47 -1.12
N VAL A 160 -1.97 6.14 -0.38
CA VAL A 160 -1.21 5.58 0.75
C VAL A 160 -1.30 6.53 1.93
N LEU A 161 -1.42 5.98 3.14
CA LEU A 161 -1.36 6.76 4.39
C LEU A 161 -0.04 6.52 5.11
N PHE A 162 0.45 7.56 5.78
CA PHE A 162 1.57 7.49 6.70
C PHE A 162 1.06 7.92 8.07
N TYR A 163 1.19 7.07 9.08
CA TYR A 163 0.71 7.45 10.40
C TYR A 163 1.50 6.83 11.53
N LYS A 164 1.53 7.56 12.64
CA LYS A 164 2.28 7.17 13.83
C LYS A 164 1.67 7.81 15.07
N ARG A 165 1.71 7.12 16.21
CA ARG A 165 1.34 7.73 17.50
C ARG A 165 2.46 8.67 18.00
N PRO A 166 2.12 9.74 18.74
CA PRO A 166 3.12 10.53 19.44
C PRO A 166 3.98 9.65 20.36
N GLU A 167 5.26 9.97 20.48
CA GLU A 167 6.13 9.32 21.47
C GLU A 167 5.59 9.56 22.89
N GLY A 168 5.68 8.54 23.76
CA GLY A 168 5.04 8.57 25.09
C GLY A 168 3.51 8.48 25.08
N GLY A 169 2.87 8.37 23.90
CA GLY A 169 1.43 8.17 23.76
C GLY A 169 0.97 6.78 24.21
N THR A 170 -0.31 6.67 24.56
CA THR A 170 -0.97 5.40 24.89
C THR A 170 -1.74 4.86 23.68
N ILE A 171 -2.36 3.68 23.81
CA ILE A 171 -3.20 3.13 22.74
C ILE A 171 -4.39 4.03 22.37
N LEU A 172 -4.83 4.88 23.31
CA LEU A 172 -5.91 5.86 23.14
C LEU A 172 -5.43 7.18 22.53
N SER A 173 -4.11 7.38 22.40
CA SER A 173 -3.57 8.61 21.80
C SER A 173 -3.89 8.66 20.30
N PRO A 174 -4.33 9.82 19.78
CA PRO A 174 -4.65 9.97 18.38
C PRO A 174 -3.39 9.80 17.52
N TYR A 175 -3.56 9.24 16.33
CA TYR A 175 -2.49 9.17 15.35
C TYR A 175 -2.21 10.55 14.76
N VAL A 176 -0.93 10.84 14.52
CA VAL A 176 -0.52 11.82 13.53
C VAL A 176 -0.62 11.13 12.17
N VAL A 177 -1.52 11.60 11.32
CA VAL A 177 -1.80 11.01 10.00
C VAL A 177 -1.40 11.97 8.90
N ALA A 178 -0.72 11.47 7.88
CA ALA A 178 -0.54 12.13 6.60
C ALA A 178 -1.02 11.18 5.50
N GLU A 179 -1.42 11.74 4.37
CA GLU A 179 -1.88 10.97 3.21
C GLU A 179 -1.21 11.47 1.94
N CYS A 180 -1.03 10.57 0.99
CA CYS A 180 -0.68 10.91 -0.37
C CYS A 180 -1.67 10.26 -1.32
N GLU A 181 -2.39 11.08 -2.07
CA GLU A 181 -3.27 10.68 -3.17
C GLU A 181 -2.94 11.57 -4.38
N PRO A 182 -1.99 11.15 -5.24
CA PRO A 182 -1.67 11.87 -6.46
C PRO A 182 -2.90 11.97 -7.37
N ALA A 183 -2.92 12.98 -8.25
CA ALA A 183 -3.97 13.13 -9.24
C ALA A 183 -4.12 11.84 -10.08
N HIS A 184 -5.36 11.42 -10.29
CA HIS A 184 -5.64 10.24 -11.11
C HIS A 184 -5.14 10.46 -12.55
N VAL A 185 -4.83 9.36 -13.22
CA VAL A 185 -4.47 9.37 -14.63
C VAL A 185 -5.54 8.65 -15.41
N THR A 186 -6.06 9.32 -16.43
CA THR A 186 -7.11 8.77 -17.30
C THR A 186 -6.49 8.17 -18.56
N ALA A 187 -6.92 6.97 -18.92
CA ALA A 187 -6.66 6.38 -20.24
C ALA A 187 -7.75 5.38 -20.64
N PRO A 188 -7.85 5.02 -21.92
CA PRO A 188 -8.69 3.92 -22.37
C PRO A 188 -8.37 2.59 -21.66
N LEU A 189 -9.38 1.75 -21.40
CA LEU A 189 -9.20 0.47 -20.71
C LEU A 189 -8.22 -0.46 -21.44
N ASN A 190 -8.26 -0.49 -22.78
CA ASN A 190 -7.36 -1.30 -23.59
C ASN A 190 -5.89 -0.92 -23.34
N ASP A 191 -5.58 0.37 -23.17
CA ASP A 191 -4.24 0.83 -22.81
C ASP A 191 -3.83 0.36 -21.41
N TRP A 192 -4.77 0.34 -20.47
CA TRP A 192 -4.50 -0.14 -19.11
C TRP A 192 -4.26 -1.64 -19.06
N THR A 193 -5.02 -2.43 -19.82
CA THR A 193 -4.93 -3.90 -19.82
C THR A 193 -3.82 -4.44 -20.71
N ALA A 194 -3.34 -3.64 -21.67
CA ALA A 194 -2.30 -4.05 -22.62
C ALA A 194 -1.02 -4.52 -21.92
N ASN A 195 -0.34 -5.49 -22.53
CA ASN A 195 0.94 -6.01 -22.08
C ASN A 195 0.95 -6.41 -20.59
N HIS A 196 -0.11 -7.10 -20.12
CA HIS A 196 -0.26 -7.52 -18.73
C HIS A 196 -0.20 -6.34 -17.74
N TYR A 197 -0.97 -5.29 -18.04
CA TYR A 197 -1.06 -4.09 -17.20
C TYR A 197 0.25 -3.29 -17.02
N ALA A 198 1.17 -3.36 -17.99
CA ALA A 198 2.44 -2.64 -17.94
C ALA A 198 2.27 -1.13 -17.70
N LYS A 199 1.23 -0.51 -18.30
CA LYS A 199 0.94 0.92 -18.13
C LYS A 199 0.49 1.24 -16.70
N VAL A 200 -0.33 0.37 -16.09
CA VAL A 200 -0.74 0.52 -14.68
C VAL A 200 0.50 0.52 -13.79
N THR A 201 1.37 -0.49 -13.94
CA THR A 201 2.61 -0.59 -13.18
C THR A 201 3.45 0.68 -13.32
N GLN A 202 3.71 1.13 -14.55
CA GLN A 202 4.55 2.31 -14.80
C GLN A 202 3.96 3.59 -14.19
N VAL A 203 2.65 3.80 -14.33
CA VAL A 203 2.00 5.02 -13.82
C VAL A 203 1.89 4.98 -12.30
N THR A 204 1.52 3.84 -11.71
CA THR A 204 1.47 3.69 -10.25
C THR A 204 2.85 3.89 -9.61
N GLN A 205 3.92 3.42 -10.25
CA GLN A 205 5.29 3.69 -9.80
C GLN A 205 5.62 5.20 -9.77
N LYS A 206 5.20 5.96 -10.79
CA LYS A 206 5.36 7.43 -10.79
C LYS A 206 4.54 8.10 -9.67
N MET A 207 3.32 7.62 -9.43
CA MET A 207 2.49 8.09 -8.30
C MET A 207 3.17 7.81 -6.96
N MET A 208 3.70 6.60 -6.77
CA MET A 208 4.46 6.20 -5.59
C MET A 208 5.71 7.06 -5.39
N ASP A 209 6.45 7.36 -6.46
CA ASP A 209 7.62 8.23 -6.39
C ASP A 209 7.24 9.68 -5.97
N ALA A 210 6.10 10.19 -6.42
CA ALA A 210 5.55 11.45 -5.91
C ALA A 210 5.21 11.37 -4.42
N CYS A 211 4.66 10.23 -3.97
CA CYS A 211 4.37 10.01 -2.55
C CYS A 211 5.61 9.87 -1.67
N LEU A 212 6.78 9.54 -2.22
CA LEU A 212 8.03 9.55 -1.45
C LEU A 212 8.43 10.98 -1.08
N LEU A 213 8.17 11.95 -1.96
CA LEU A 213 8.40 13.36 -1.66
C LEU A 213 7.44 13.83 -0.56
N GLU A 214 6.18 13.44 -0.64
CA GLU A 214 5.21 13.76 0.40
C GLU A 214 5.59 13.14 1.74
N LEU A 215 6.00 11.87 1.77
CA LEU A 215 6.50 11.23 2.98
C LEU A 215 7.65 12.04 3.61
N ASP A 216 8.67 12.39 2.82
CA ASP A 216 9.85 13.15 3.26
C ASP A 216 9.45 14.49 3.91
N ASN A 217 8.49 15.19 3.30
CA ASN A 217 7.93 16.45 3.82
C ASN A 217 7.18 16.26 5.15
N GLN A 218 6.58 15.09 5.37
CA GLN A 218 5.79 14.78 6.56
C GLN A 218 6.63 14.16 7.68
N LEU A 219 7.85 13.68 7.41
CA LEU A 219 8.74 13.09 8.44
C LEU A 219 8.96 13.98 9.66
N PRO A 220 9.21 15.30 9.55
CA PRO A 220 9.35 16.17 10.72
C PRO A 220 8.11 16.18 11.65
N ARG A 221 6.93 16.00 11.07
CA ARG A 221 5.66 15.96 11.80
C ARG A 221 5.39 14.57 12.39
N LEU A 222 5.63 13.53 11.61
CA LEU A 222 5.40 12.13 11.99
C LEU A 222 6.42 11.65 13.04
N LEU A 223 7.67 12.11 12.95
CA LEU A 223 8.80 11.69 13.79
C LEU A 223 9.16 12.78 14.81
N LYS A 224 8.14 13.39 15.41
CA LYS A 224 8.34 14.24 16.58
C LYS A 224 8.66 13.38 17.80
N LYS A 225 9.73 13.75 18.51
CA LYS A 225 10.16 13.16 19.78
C LYS A 225 9.20 13.49 20.92
#